data_AF-A0A285E732-F1
#
_entry.id   AF-A0A285E732-F1
#
_cell.length_a   1.000
_cell.length_b   1.000
_cell.length_c   1.000
_cell.angle_alpha   90.00
_cell.angle_beta   90.00
_cell.angle_gamma   90.00
#
_symmetry.space_group_name_H-M   'P 1'
#
loop_
_entity.id
_entity.type
_entity.pdbx_description
1 polymer ?
#
loop_
_entity_poly.entity_id
_entity_poly.type
_entity_poly.pdbx_seq_one_letter_code
_entity_poly.pdbx_strand_id
1 'polypeptide(L)'
;MSTDRRPRTQTALALGIVLAIIALLVATGLLLREHAPGNMGLGFLQGAAVAMVAGGVVAWRVGRRPERATTFERAWSQTGDERDDAVLTRSLAVLGLLALPLTGVAGIAIGLGAAVQMVVALLLFTQVAVLAVAFAVVNRRS
;
A
#
# COMPACT_ATOMS: atom_id res chain seq x y z
N MET A 1 -10.88 -27.63 25.25
CA MET A 1 -9.66 -27.26 24.51
C MET A 1 -9.96 -27.49 23.02
N SER A 2 -10.56 -26.51 22.35
CA SER A 2 -11.01 -26.63 20.96
C SER A 2 -9.87 -26.22 20.04
N THR A 3 -9.34 -27.16 19.26
CA THR A 3 -8.37 -26.86 18.20
C THR A 3 -9.12 -26.21 17.04
N ASP A 4 -8.90 -24.91 16.89
CA ASP A 4 -9.43 -24.08 15.82
C ASP A 4 -8.80 -24.51 14.47
N ARG A 5 -9.39 -25.52 13.82
CA ARG A 5 -8.98 -25.95 12.48
C ARG A 5 -9.52 -24.93 11.48
N ARG A 6 -8.73 -23.91 11.12
CA ARG A 6 -9.01 -23.11 9.93
C ARG A 6 -9.26 -24.08 8.75
N PRO A 7 -10.39 -23.99 8.05
CA PRO A 7 -10.70 -24.94 7.00
C PRO A 7 -9.63 -24.85 5.91
N ARG A 8 -9.11 -26.01 5.48
CA ARG A 8 -8.03 -26.17 4.49
C ARG A 8 -8.25 -25.31 3.22
N THR A 9 -9.52 -25.12 2.86
CA THR A 9 -10.00 -24.27 1.76
C THR A 9 -9.61 -22.80 1.89
N GLN A 10 -9.65 -22.22 3.10
CA GLN A 10 -9.23 -20.82 3.33
C GLN A 10 -7.73 -20.63 3.11
N THR A 11 -6.92 -21.63 3.44
CA THR A 11 -5.46 -21.57 3.23
C THR A 11 -5.12 -21.66 1.73
N ALA A 12 -5.81 -22.55 1.00
CA ALA A 12 -5.67 -22.67 -0.44
C ALA A 12 -6.10 -21.40 -1.18
N LEU A 13 -7.22 -20.77 -0.76
CA LEU A 13 -7.68 -19.51 -1.32
C LEU A 13 -6.68 -18.38 -1.09
N ALA A 14 -6.16 -18.24 0.14
CA ALA A 14 -5.16 -17.22 0.46
C ALA A 14 -3.87 -17.39 -0.37
N LEU A 15 -3.38 -18.63 -0.49
CA LEU A 15 -2.25 -18.96 -1.37
C LEU A 15 -2.55 -18.62 -2.83
N GLY A 16 -3.74 -18.97 -3.32
CA GLY A 16 -4.18 -18.65 -4.68
C GLY A 16 -4.17 -17.16 -4.95
N ILE A 17 -4.69 -16.34 -4.03
CA ILE A 17 -4.67 -14.88 -4.13
C ILE A 17 -3.23 -14.35 -4.17
N VAL A 18 -2.35 -14.83 -3.28
CA VAL A 18 -0.95 -14.40 -3.25
C VAL A 18 -0.24 -14.73 -4.57
N LEU A 19 -0.44 -15.96 -5.08
CA LEU A 19 0.14 -16.36 -6.37
C LEU A 19 -0.42 -15.54 -7.54
N ALA A 20 -1.72 -15.24 -7.53
CA ALA A 20 -2.34 -14.37 -8.54
C ALA A 20 -1.75 -12.96 -8.52
N ILE A 21 -1.54 -12.38 -7.33
CA ILE A 21 -0.88 -11.07 -7.17
C ILE A 21 0.55 -11.13 -7.70
N ILE A 22 1.33 -12.15 -7.34
CA ILE A 22 2.71 -12.32 -7.83
C ILE A 22 2.72 -12.44 -9.36
N ALA A 23 1.84 -13.27 -9.93
CA ALA A 23 1.75 -13.45 -11.37
C ALA A 23 1.41 -12.13 -12.09
N LEU A 24 0.47 -11.35 -11.55
CA LEU A 24 0.11 -10.03 -12.07
C LEU A 24 1.31 -9.07 -12.02
N LEU A 25 2.00 -8.96 -10.87
CA LEU A 25 3.17 -8.10 -10.72
C LEU A 25 4.30 -8.49 -11.69
N VAL A 26 4.58 -9.78 -11.84
CA VAL A 26 5.61 -10.25 -12.78
C VAL A 26 5.20 -9.94 -14.21
N ALA A 27 3.95 -10.24 -14.61
CA ALA A 27 3.45 -9.94 -15.94
C ALA A 27 3.54 -8.44 -16.26
N THR A 28 3.09 -7.58 -15.34
CA THR A 28 3.19 -6.11 -15.49
C THR A 28 4.65 -5.67 -15.57
N GLY A 29 5.54 -6.20 -14.75
CA GLY A 29 6.97 -5.86 -14.77
C GLY A 29 7.64 -6.26 -16.08
N LEU A 30 7.29 -7.42 -16.65
CA LEU A 30 7.78 -7.87 -17.95
C LEU A 30 7.24 -6.99 -19.09
N LEU A 31 5.95 -6.65 -19.06
CA LEU A 31 5.36 -5.73 -20.04
C LEU A 31 6.02 -4.35 -20.00
N LEU A 32 6.26 -3.81 -18.80
CA LEU A 32 6.98 -2.55 -18.61
C LEU A 32 8.43 -2.64 -19.08
N ARG A 33 9.08 -3.80 -18.92
CA ARG A 33 10.45 -4.00 -19.41
C ARG A 33 10.52 -4.01 -20.94
N GLU A 34 9.49 -4.53 -21.60
CA GLU A 34 9.43 -4.66 -23.05
C GLU A 34 8.93 -3.38 -23.74
N HIS A 35 7.94 -2.70 -23.16
CA HIS A 35 7.23 -1.59 -23.81
C HIS A 35 7.52 -0.21 -23.22
N ALA A 36 8.06 -0.11 -22.01
CA ALA A 36 8.30 1.18 -21.36
C ALA A 36 9.75 1.66 -21.57
N PRO A 37 9.97 2.98 -21.70
CA PRO A 37 11.30 3.52 -21.88
C PRO A 37 12.17 3.40 -20.62
N GLY A 38 13.46 3.09 -20.82
CA GLY A 38 14.45 3.03 -19.75
C GLY A 38 14.30 1.80 -18.83
N ASN A 39 14.56 1.98 -17.53
CA ASN A 39 14.59 0.90 -16.54
C ASN A 39 13.29 0.78 -15.72
N MET A 40 12.15 1.19 -16.28
CA MET A 40 10.85 1.19 -15.57
C MET A 40 10.43 -0.19 -15.07
N GLY A 41 10.59 -1.24 -15.88
CA GLY A 41 10.27 -2.61 -15.46
C GLY A 41 11.09 -3.09 -14.26
N LEU A 42 12.39 -2.76 -14.21
CA LEU A 42 13.24 -3.08 -13.07
C LEU A 42 12.82 -2.30 -11.82
N GLY A 43 12.58 -1.00 -11.95
CA GLY A 43 12.14 -0.16 -10.83
C GLY A 43 10.81 -0.62 -10.25
N PHE A 44 9.85 -0.97 -11.11
CA PHE A 44 8.56 -1.53 -10.70
C PHE A 44 8.73 -2.85 -9.93
N LEU A 45 9.49 -3.81 -10.49
CA LEU A 45 9.70 -5.11 -9.84
C LEU A 45 10.43 -4.99 -8.50
N GLN A 46 11.40 -4.08 -8.38
CA GLN A 46 12.07 -3.80 -7.11
C GLN A 46 11.09 -3.23 -6.09
N GLY A 47 10.29 -2.23 -6.46
CA GLY A 47 9.27 -1.66 -5.58
C GLY A 47 8.23 -2.69 -5.14
N ALA A 48 7.76 -3.53 -6.07
CA ALA A 48 6.83 -4.61 -5.81
C ALA A 48 7.41 -5.66 -4.84
N ALA A 49 8.69 -6.04 -5.02
CA ALA A 49 9.37 -6.96 -4.11
C ALA A 49 9.49 -6.39 -2.69
N VAL A 50 9.88 -5.11 -2.56
CA VAL A 50 9.95 -4.43 -1.26
C VAL A 50 8.57 -4.38 -0.59
N ALA A 51 7.52 -4.02 -1.33
CA ALA A 51 6.16 -3.96 -0.81
C ALA A 51 5.66 -5.35 -0.35
N MET A 52 5.92 -6.41 -1.12
CA MET A 52 5.57 -7.79 -0.77
C MET A 52 6.27 -8.26 0.50
N VAL A 53 7.57 -7.99 0.63
CA VAL A 53 8.33 -8.35 1.83
C VAL A 53 7.82 -7.58 3.05
N ALA A 54 7.64 -6.26 2.93
CA ALA A 54 7.14 -5.44 4.03
C ALA A 54 5.73 -5.89 4.48
N GLY A 55 4.82 -6.12 3.54
CA GLY A 55 3.47 -6.63 3.82
C GLY A 55 3.49 -8.02 4.47
N GLY A 56 4.35 -8.92 3.99
CA GLY A 56 4.54 -10.25 4.58
C GLY A 56 5.08 -10.19 6.01
N VAL A 57 6.05 -9.31 6.29
CA VAL A 57 6.58 -9.10 7.65
C VAL A 57 5.50 -8.56 8.58
N VAL A 58 4.70 -7.58 8.15
CA VAL A 58 3.59 -7.05 8.94
C VAL A 58 2.55 -8.13 9.22
N ALA A 59 2.10 -8.86 8.20
CA ALA A 59 1.13 -9.95 8.36
C ALA A 59 1.64 -11.05 9.31
N TRP A 60 2.92 -11.42 9.18
CA TRP A 60 3.57 -12.37 10.07
C TRP A 60 3.64 -11.87 11.51
N ARG A 61 4.01 -10.59 11.72
CA ARG A 61 4.08 -9.97 13.04
C ARG A 61 2.72 -9.92 13.71
N VAL A 62 1.69 -9.44 13.01
CA VAL A 62 0.32 -9.36 13.53
C VAL A 62 -0.20 -10.76 13.89
N GLY A 63 0.04 -11.76 13.02
CA GLY A 63 -0.39 -13.13 13.28
C GLY A 63 0.33 -13.83 14.43
N ARG A 64 1.60 -13.49 14.70
CA ARG A 64 2.41 -14.11 15.77
C ARG A 64 2.36 -13.37 17.11
N ARG A 65 2.24 -12.05 17.09
CA ARG A 65 2.31 -11.17 18.27
C ARG A 65 1.29 -10.03 18.15
N PRO A 66 -0.01 -10.33 18.16
CA PRO A 66 -1.07 -9.33 18.02
C PRO A 66 -0.98 -8.23 19.10
N GLU A 67 -0.48 -8.54 20.30
CA GLU A 67 -0.28 -7.61 21.40
C GLU A 67 0.79 -6.52 21.15
N ARG A 68 1.67 -6.71 20.16
CA ARG A 68 2.69 -5.71 19.77
C ARG A 68 2.37 -5.02 18.45
N ALA A 69 1.20 -5.26 17.87
CA ALA A 69 0.79 -4.64 16.63
C ALA A 69 0.46 -3.15 16.87
N THR A 70 0.97 -2.29 15.99
CA THR A 70 0.64 -0.85 16.02
C THR A 70 -0.80 -0.62 15.57
N THR A 71 -1.39 0.53 15.93
CA THR A 71 -2.72 0.96 15.47
C THR A 71 -2.87 0.86 13.95
N PHE A 72 -1.85 1.27 13.19
CA PHE A 72 -1.88 1.16 11.73
C PHE A 72 -1.91 -0.30 11.28
N GLU A 73 -1.05 -1.15 11.85
CA GLU A 73 -1.00 -2.58 11.49
C GLU A 73 -2.34 -3.26 11.76
N ARG A 74 -2.97 -2.98 12.92
CA ARG A 74 -4.27 -3.56 13.30
C ARG A 74 -5.41 -3.09 12.40
N ALA A 75 -5.49 -1.80 12.10
CA ALA A 75 -6.51 -1.24 11.19
C ALA A 75 -6.34 -1.82 9.78
N TRP A 76 -5.09 -1.86 9.29
CA TRP A 76 -4.77 -2.39 7.96
C TRP A 76 -5.07 -3.88 7.83
N SER A 77 -4.81 -4.67 8.88
CA SER A 77 -5.13 -6.10 8.91
C SER A 77 -6.59 -6.40 9.27
N GLN A 78 -7.43 -5.39 9.48
CA GLN A 78 -8.84 -5.54 9.89
C GLN A 78 -8.98 -6.35 11.20
N THR A 79 -8.02 -6.16 12.11
CA THR A 79 -8.00 -6.75 13.46
C THR A 79 -8.04 -5.68 14.56
N GLY A 80 -8.32 -4.43 14.18
CA GLY A 80 -8.44 -3.29 15.08
C GLY A 80 -9.81 -3.22 15.75
N ASP A 81 -9.95 -2.30 16.71
CA ASP A 81 -11.25 -1.90 17.23
C ASP A 81 -11.89 -0.82 16.33
N GLU A 82 -13.12 -0.41 16.64
CA GLU A 82 -13.84 0.63 15.90
C GLU A 82 -13.05 1.95 15.81
N ARG A 83 -12.21 2.23 16.82
CA ARG A 83 -11.35 3.42 16.84
C ARG A 83 -10.25 3.33 15.80
N ASP A 84 -9.52 2.22 15.73
CA ASP A 84 -8.45 2.00 14.77
C ASP A 84 -8.98 2.14 13.31
N ASP A 85 -10.15 1.56 13.04
CA ASP A 85 -10.82 1.65 11.73
C ASP A 85 -11.28 3.08 11.40
N ALA A 86 -11.81 3.81 12.37
CA ALA A 86 -12.21 5.20 12.19
C ALA A 86 -11.01 6.11 11.89
N VAL A 87 -9.86 5.87 12.55
CA VAL A 87 -8.61 6.59 12.30
C VAL A 87 -8.12 6.33 10.88
N LEU A 88 -8.05 5.07 10.44
CA LEU A 88 -7.63 4.73 9.09
C LEU A 88 -8.57 5.32 8.03
N THR A 89 -9.88 5.19 8.23
CA THR A 89 -10.90 5.72 7.31
C THR A 89 -10.79 7.22 7.14
N ARG A 90 -10.67 7.99 8.23
CA ARG A 90 -10.49 9.44 8.16
C ARG A 90 -9.18 9.82 7.49
N SER A 91 -8.12 9.07 7.73
CA SER A 91 -6.80 9.32 7.13
C SER A 91 -6.82 9.07 5.61
N LEU A 92 -7.46 7.98 5.18
CA LEU A 92 -7.67 7.67 3.77
C LEU A 92 -8.60 8.68 3.08
N ALA A 93 -9.61 9.20 3.78
CA ALA A 93 -10.47 10.25 3.25
C ALA A 93 -9.68 11.55 2.98
N VAL A 94 -8.77 11.93 3.89
CA VAL A 94 -7.87 13.08 3.68
C VAL A 94 -6.95 12.86 2.48
N LEU A 95 -6.35 11.66 2.36
CA LEU A 95 -5.54 11.32 1.20
C LEU A 95 -6.35 11.40 -0.09
N GLY A 96 -7.55 10.81 -0.12
CA GLY A 96 -8.43 10.81 -1.28
C GLY A 96 -8.85 12.23 -1.71
N LEU A 97 -9.18 13.08 -0.74
CA LEU A 97 -9.53 14.48 -1.00
C LEU A 97 -8.34 15.25 -1.60
N LEU A 98 -7.12 15.02 -1.10
CA LEU A 98 -5.92 15.69 -1.59
C LEU A 98 -5.33 15.06 -2.87
N ALA A 99 -5.64 13.80 -3.18
CA ALA A 99 -5.12 13.12 -4.35
C ALA A 99 -5.54 13.81 -5.66
N LEU A 100 -6.79 14.26 -5.75
CA LEU A 100 -7.32 14.99 -6.91
C LEU A 100 -6.54 16.28 -7.21
N PRO A 101 -6.46 17.26 -6.28
CA PRO A 101 -5.74 18.50 -6.54
C PRO A 101 -4.24 18.26 -6.73
N LEU A 102 -3.62 17.34 -5.99
CA LEU A 102 -2.20 16.99 -6.18
C LEU A 102 -1.94 16.44 -7.59
N THR A 103 -2.83 15.58 -8.09
CA THR A 103 -2.75 15.04 -9.45
C THR A 103 -2.98 16.14 -10.50
N GLY A 104 -3.91 17.06 -10.24
CA GLY A 104 -4.12 18.24 -11.09
C GLY A 104 -2.87 19.12 -11.19
N VAL A 105 -2.24 19.43 -10.06
CA VAL A 105 -0.99 20.20 -10.00
C VAL A 105 0.14 19.47 -10.74
N ALA A 106 0.25 18.15 -10.57
CA ALA A 106 1.21 17.34 -11.31
C ALA A 106 0.96 17.41 -12.83
N GLY A 107 -0.30 17.32 -13.26
CA GLY A 107 -0.66 17.46 -14.67
C GLY A 107 -0.30 18.83 -15.24
N ILE A 108 -0.59 19.91 -14.51
CA ILE A 108 -0.20 21.27 -14.90
C ILE A 108 1.33 21.39 -15.00
N ALA A 109 2.06 20.90 -14.00
CA ALA A 109 3.52 20.95 -14.00
C ALA A 109 4.12 20.24 -15.23
N ILE A 110 3.61 19.06 -15.57
CA ILE A 110 3.99 18.32 -16.79
C ILE A 110 3.66 19.13 -18.04
N GLY A 111 2.45 19.72 -18.12
CA GLY A 111 2.03 20.57 -19.24
C GLY A 111 2.90 21.81 -19.44
N LEU A 112 3.48 22.35 -18.37
CA LEU A 112 4.42 23.47 -18.40
C LEU A 112 5.87 23.04 -18.72
N GLY A 113 6.10 21.76 -19.03
CA GLY A 113 7.41 21.25 -19.43
C GLY A 113 8.26 20.67 -18.30
N ALA A 114 7.70 20.45 -17.10
CA ALA A 114 8.43 19.76 -16.05
C ALA A 114 8.70 18.30 -16.42
N ALA A 115 9.85 17.78 -15.98
CA ALA A 115 10.23 16.39 -16.24
C ALA A 115 9.23 15.41 -15.61
N VAL A 116 8.54 14.63 -16.43
CA VAL A 116 7.48 13.69 -16.01
C VAL A 116 7.93 12.77 -14.89
N GLN A 117 9.13 12.19 -15.02
CA GLN A 117 9.70 11.26 -14.05
C GLN A 117 9.82 11.91 -12.65
N MET A 118 10.29 13.16 -12.60
CA MET A 118 10.43 13.92 -11.36
C MET A 118 9.06 14.27 -10.77
N VAL A 119 8.12 14.71 -11.61
CA VAL A 119 6.77 15.06 -11.15
C VAL A 119 6.04 13.84 -10.58
N VAL A 120 6.10 12.69 -11.27
CA VAL A 120 5.48 11.45 -10.79
C VAL A 120 6.14 10.97 -9.50
N ALA A 121 7.48 11.02 -9.40
CA ALA A 121 8.18 10.66 -8.16
C ALA A 121 7.73 11.55 -6.99
N LEU A 122 7.72 12.88 -7.19
CA LEU A 122 7.29 13.83 -6.16
C LEU A 122 5.83 13.64 -5.79
N LEU A 123 4.94 13.38 -6.76
CA LEU A 123 3.54 13.10 -6.51
C LEU A 123 3.36 11.86 -5.62
N LEU A 124 4.05 10.76 -5.93
CA LEU A 124 4.00 9.53 -5.14
C LEU A 124 4.52 9.76 -3.71
N PHE A 125 5.68 10.39 -3.55
CA PHE A 125 6.22 10.69 -2.22
C PHE A 125 5.31 11.64 -1.43
N THR A 126 4.69 12.61 -2.09
CA THR A 126 3.76 13.55 -1.47
C THR A 126 2.50 12.82 -1.00
N GLN A 127 1.95 11.89 -1.79
CA GLN A 127 0.79 11.08 -1.38
C GLN A 127 1.11 10.21 -0.16
N VAL A 128 2.28 9.57 -0.12
CA VAL A 128 2.73 8.80 1.04
C VAL A 128 2.90 9.69 2.27
N ALA A 129 3.52 10.87 2.10
CA ALA A 129 3.71 11.83 3.18
C ALA A 129 2.37 12.37 3.71
N VAL A 130 1.42 12.69 2.82
CA VAL A 130 0.06 13.12 3.19
C VAL A 130 -0.62 12.05 4.01
N LEU A 131 -0.57 10.78 3.59
CA LEU A 131 -1.18 9.69 4.36
C LEU A 131 -0.53 9.55 5.75
N ALA A 132 0.80 9.58 5.82
CA ALA A 132 1.53 9.45 7.08
C ALA A 132 1.22 10.61 8.04
N VAL A 133 1.20 11.84 7.54
CA VAL A 133 0.87 13.04 8.34
C VAL A 133 -0.59 13.02 8.76
N ALA A 134 -1.52 12.72 7.84
CA ALA A 134 -2.94 12.61 8.16
C ALA A 134 -3.19 11.56 9.25
N PHE A 135 -2.59 10.38 9.10
CA PHE A 135 -2.68 9.33 10.10
C PHE A 135 -2.13 9.76 11.46
N ALA A 136 -0.93 10.35 11.50
CA ALA A 136 -0.31 10.84 12.73
C ALA A 136 -1.17 11.93 13.40
N VAL A 137 -1.73 12.86 12.64
CA VAL A 137 -2.57 13.95 13.15
C VAL A 137 -3.91 13.42 13.68
N VAL A 138 -4.59 12.56 12.93
CA VAL A 138 -5.88 11.99 13.34
C VAL A 138 -5.72 11.09 14.57
N ASN A 139 -4.68 10.26 14.59
CA ASN A 139 -4.40 9.38 15.72
C ASN A 139 -4.08 10.16 17.01
N ARG A 140 -3.42 11.32 16.91
CA ARG A 140 -3.14 12.19 18.07
C ARG A 140 -4.37 12.94 18.60
N ARG A 141 -5.41 13.10 17.78
CA ARG A 141 -6.64 13.85 18.12
C ARG A 141 -7.80 12.97 18.56
N SER A 142 -7.70 11.66 18.32
CA SER A 142 -8.71 10.66 18.70
C SER A 142 -8.33 10.00 20.03
#